data_AF-A0DVZ0-F1
#
_entry.id   AF-A0DVZ0-F1
#
_cell.length_a   1.000
_cell.length_b   1.000
_cell.length_c   1.000
_cell.angle_alpha   90.00
_cell.angle_beta   90.00
_cell.angle_gamma   90.00
#
_symmetry.space_group_name_H-M   'P 1'
#
loop_
_entity.id
_entity.type
_entity.pdbx_description
1 polymer ?
#
loop_
_entity_poly.entity_id
_entity_poly.type
_entity_poly.pdbx_seq_one_letter_code
_entity_poly.pdbx_strand_id
1 'polypeptide(L)'
;MPIRKYNVFKVVNEKNQCLQDQFLEKKQNCSNLTELEKGVLSFMMMNCHYQRSGRKTVDCNYELNDLQSCTRQLDSNYWNIFTQFYILIQHFCQIQILRYLQSNVESKLSLITIEQQFLNTNLKQQSQIFSEILGTQKEIQNQTQVFLQYVASQYLNFNNQRENEEQNQKVMIEYINEINSQVLKYHNEIEHSFQELSSIYQIAKYYIDLIYVQGVKMNQIFFYIGDLLLMWLFTSNKQFIDQRFNNFLLILICFALENYFESSNYIKSFLVVNQLLLILYGFIFYKDYEQLTYNKLMSIQKRINYFDLSNFKQRAKQILMNTVSKNRNE
;
A
#
# COMPACT_ATOMS: atom_id res chain seq x y z
N MET A 1 15.41 -83.29 39.86
CA MET A 1 15.05 -84.61 40.46
C MET A 1 13.55 -84.78 40.35
N PRO A 2 13.02 -85.80 39.64
CA PRO A 2 11.58 -85.96 39.52
C PRO A 2 11.02 -86.48 40.84
N ILE A 3 10.16 -85.69 41.47
CA ILE A 3 9.35 -86.08 42.62
C ILE A 3 8.42 -87.20 42.13
N ARG A 4 8.79 -88.46 42.42
CA ARG A 4 7.90 -89.61 42.23
C ARG A 4 6.66 -89.35 43.09
N LYS A 5 5.55 -88.99 42.43
CA LYS A 5 4.21 -89.08 43.03
C LYS A 5 3.96 -90.55 43.34
N TYR A 6 4.35 -90.99 44.54
CA TYR A 6 3.89 -92.26 45.07
C TYR A 6 2.38 -92.13 45.27
N ASN A 7 1.61 -92.68 44.34
CA ASN A 7 0.20 -92.99 44.54
C ASN A 7 0.15 -94.08 45.62
N VAL A 8 0.12 -93.66 46.89
CA VAL A 8 0.15 -94.54 48.07
C VAL A 8 -1.05 -95.51 48.12
N PHE A 9 -2.05 -95.37 47.24
CA PHE A 9 -3.25 -96.21 47.24
C PHE A 9 -3.28 -97.37 46.25
N LYS A 10 -2.18 -97.67 45.52
CA LYS A 10 -2.21 -98.70 44.47
C LYS A 10 -1.58 -100.06 44.83
N VAL A 11 -1.39 -100.35 46.11
CA VAL A 11 -1.05 -101.71 46.58
C VAL A 11 -1.99 -102.10 47.70
N VAL A 12 -3.23 -102.40 47.35
CA VAL A 12 -4.15 -103.10 48.24
C VAL A 12 -4.88 -104.16 47.40
N ASN A 13 -4.36 -105.39 47.48
CA ASN A 13 -4.93 -106.60 46.90
C ASN A 13 -6.43 -106.74 47.18
N GLU A 14 -7.12 -107.42 46.26
CA GLU A 14 -8.56 -107.75 46.14
C GLU A 14 -9.24 -108.43 47.37
N LYS A 15 -8.66 -108.35 48.58
CA LYS A 15 -9.22 -108.82 49.87
C LYS A 15 -9.56 -107.68 50.85
N ASN A 16 -9.73 -106.44 50.37
CA ASN A 16 -9.87 -105.24 51.22
C ASN A 16 -11.10 -104.36 50.92
N GLN A 17 -12.18 -104.95 50.39
CA GLN A 17 -13.44 -104.24 50.14
C GLN A 17 -13.97 -103.55 51.40
N CYS A 18 -14.07 -104.23 52.54
CA CYS A 18 -14.55 -103.63 53.81
C CYS A 18 -13.77 -102.35 54.19
N LEU A 19 -12.44 -102.33 54.02
CA LEU A 19 -11.63 -101.17 54.38
C LEU A 19 -11.76 -100.03 53.36
N GLN A 20 -11.86 -100.35 52.07
CA GLN A 20 -12.07 -99.36 51.02
C GLN A 20 -13.47 -98.77 51.07
N ASP A 21 -14.50 -99.59 51.28
CA ASP A 21 -15.89 -99.17 51.36
C ASP A 21 -16.09 -98.20 52.52
N GLN A 22 -15.52 -98.48 53.70
CA GLN A 22 -15.63 -97.57 54.85
C GLN A 22 -14.91 -96.22 54.65
N PHE A 23 -13.78 -96.20 53.91
CA PHE A 23 -13.09 -94.95 53.56
C PHE A 23 -13.75 -94.18 52.40
N LEU A 24 -14.38 -94.89 51.45
CA LEU A 24 -14.98 -94.31 50.24
C LEU A 24 -16.44 -93.89 50.47
N GLU A 25 -17.20 -94.59 51.30
CA GLU A 25 -18.59 -94.29 51.66
C GLU A 25 -18.65 -92.98 52.46
N LYS A 26 -17.72 -92.79 53.40
CA LYS A 26 -17.52 -91.51 54.10
C LYS A 26 -16.58 -90.59 53.32
N LYS A 27 -16.92 -90.17 52.08
CA LYS A 27 -16.19 -89.16 51.25
C LYS A 27 -15.85 -87.87 52.02
N GLN A 28 -14.91 -87.92 52.95
CA GLN A 28 -14.67 -86.87 53.93
C GLN A 28 -13.22 -86.44 53.81
N ASN A 29 -13.04 -85.17 53.43
CA ASN A 29 -11.76 -84.50 53.56
C ASN A 29 -11.36 -84.52 55.03
N CYS A 30 -10.11 -84.91 55.31
CA CYS A 30 -9.56 -84.98 56.67
C CYS A 30 -9.63 -83.66 57.46
N SER A 31 -9.88 -82.53 56.80
CA SER A 31 -10.15 -81.23 57.42
C SER A 31 -11.48 -81.19 58.19
N ASN A 32 -12.44 -82.05 57.85
CA ASN A 32 -13.82 -82.00 58.34
C ASN A 32 -14.17 -83.15 59.29
N LEU A 33 -13.23 -84.06 59.56
CA LEU A 33 -13.41 -85.19 60.46
C LEU A 33 -13.25 -84.74 61.91
N THR A 34 -14.33 -84.84 62.69
CA THR A 34 -14.31 -84.69 64.15
C THR A 34 -13.59 -85.87 64.83
N GLU A 35 -13.11 -85.69 66.06
CA GLU A 35 -12.46 -86.78 66.82
C GLU A 35 -13.38 -87.99 67.01
N LEU A 36 -14.70 -87.75 67.16
CA LEU A 36 -15.70 -88.81 67.24
C LEU A 36 -15.80 -89.58 65.92
N GLU A 37 -15.81 -88.91 64.78
CA GLU A 37 -15.84 -89.56 63.46
C GLU A 37 -14.57 -90.35 63.18
N LYS A 38 -13.40 -89.83 63.60
CA LYS A 38 -12.13 -90.59 63.54
C LYS A 38 -12.23 -91.85 64.41
N GLY A 39 -12.82 -91.73 65.60
CA GLY A 39 -13.07 -92.85 66.49
C GLY A 39 -13.99 -93.90 65.86
N VAL A 40 -15.14 -93.50 65.31
CA VAL A 40 -16.08 -94.40 64.63
C VAL A 40 -15.41 -95.08 63.44
N LEU A 41 -14.66 -94.33 62.63
CA LEU A 41 -13.93 -94.87 61.49
C LEU A 41 -12.85 -95.87 61.91
N SER A 42 -12.14 -95.61 63.01
CA SER A 42 -11.15 -96.51 63.59
C SER A 42 -11.78 -97.82 64.07
N PHE A 43 -12.96 -97.72 64.66
CA PHE A 43 -13.72 -98.87 65.11
C PHE A 43 -14.24 -99.71 63.94
N MET A 44 -14.75 -99.08 62.89
CA MET A 44 -15.13 -99.74 61.64
C MET A 44 -13.93 -100.48 61.03
N MET A 45 -12.74 -99.88 61.02
CA MET A 45 -11.51 -100.55 60.56
C MET A 45 -11.09 -101.71 61.43
N MET A 46 -11.20 -101.58 62.76
CA MET A 46 -10.97 -102.68 63.68
C MET A 46 -11.92 -103.84 63.36
N ASN A 47 -13.22 -103.59 63.21
CA ASN A 47 -14.20 -104.64 62.89
C ASN A 47 -13.93 -105.26 61.51
N CYS A 48 -13.61 -104.48 60.49
CA CYS A 48 -13.17 -105.01 59.19
C CYS A 48 -11.94 -105.91 59.33
N HIS A 49 -10.96 -105.51 60.14
CA HIS A 49 -9.77 -106.31 60.40
C HIS A 49 -10.11 -107.64 61.08
N TYR A 50 -10.93 -107.63 62.13
CA TYR A 50 -11.36 -108.82 62.85
C TYR A 50 -12.19 -109.76 61.97
N GLN A 51 -13.16 -109.23 61.21
CA GLN A 51 -13.96 -110.00 60.26
C GLN A 51 -13.07 -110.69 59.23
N ARG A 52 -12.09 -109.98 58.67
CA ARG A 52 -11.13 -110.54 57.71
C ARG A 52 -10.25 -111.62 58.34
N SER A 53 -9.93 -111.50 59.61
CA SER A 53 -9.19 -112.51 60.37
C SER A 53 -10.05 -113.69 60.83
N GLY A 54 -11.33 -113.76 60.43
CA GLY A 54 -12.26 -114.84 60.83
C GLY A 54 -12.64 -114.79 62.32
N ARG A 55 -12.42 -113.65 62.97
CA ARG A 55 -12.73 -113.43 64.38
C ARG A 55 -14.09 -112.74 64.51
N LYS A 56 -14.72 -112.88 65.67
CA LYS A 56 -16.00 -112.20 65.97
C LYS A 56 -15.80 -110.68 65.93
N THR A 57 -16.74 -109.98 65.32
CA THR A 57 -16.82 -108.52 65.33
C THR A 57 -17.57 -108.04 66.57
N VAL A 58 -17.35 -106.78 66.95
CA VAL A 58 -18.05 -106.15 68.06
C VAL A 58 -19.21 -105.34 67.48
N ASP A 59 -20.43 -105.67 67.88
CA ASP A 59 -21.62 -104.91 67.47
C ASP A 59 -21.80 -103.70 68.40
N CYS A 60 -21.55 -102.52 67.86
CA CYS A 60 -21.76 -101.26 68.56
C CYS A 60 -22.64 -100.35 67.72
N ASN A 61 -23.73 -99.89 68.33
CA ASN A 61 -24.64 -98.95 67.69
C ASN A 61 -24.13 -97.52 67.86
N TYR A 62 -23.42 -97.01 66.85
CA TYR A 62 -22.72 -95.71 66.88
C TYR A 62 -23.65 -94.49 66.93
N GLU A 63 -24.93 -94.65 66.57
CA GLU A 63 -25.91 -93.56 66.53
C GLU A 63 -26.63 -93.35 67.86
N LEU A 64 -26.72 -94.38 68.70
CA LEU A 64 -27.48 -94.37 69.97
C LEU A 64 -26.60 -94.45 71.22
N ASN A 65 -25.40 -95.03 71.13
CA ASN A 65 -24.48 -95.17 72.24
C ASN A 65 -23.21 -94.34 72.00
N ASP A 66 -22.80 -93.56 73.00
CA ASP A 66 -21.50 -92.89 73.02
C ASP A 66 -20.40 -93.91 72.70
N LEU A 67 -19.58 -93.66 71.66
CA LEU A 67 -18.45 -94.51 71.26
C LEU A 67 -17.55 -94.84 72.47
N GLN A 68 -17.45 -93.90 73.42
CA GLN A 68 -16.74 -94.10 74.67
C GLN A 68 -17.30 -95.26 75.50
N SER A 69 -18.61 -95.44 75.53
CA SER A 69 -19.28 -96.52 76.28
C SER A 69 -19.04 -97.89 75.63
N CYS A 70 -19.10 -97.95 74.30
CA CYS A 70 -18.77 -99.16 73.54
C CYS A 70 -17.30 -99.57 73.73
N THR A 71 -16.39 -98.60 73.60
CA THR A 71 -14.95 -98.88 73.68
C THR A 71 -14.48 -99.27 75.07
N ARG A 72 -15.13 -98.80 76.13
CA ARG A 72 -14.85 -99.22 77.53
C ARG A 72 -15.07 -100.71 77.78
N GLN A 73 -15.93 -101.36 77.00
CA GLN A 73 -16.26 -102.79 77.16
C GLN A 73 -15.39 -103.69 76.27
N LEU A 74 -14.44 -103.12 75.51
CA LEU A 74 -13.54 -103.88 74.67
C LEU A 74 -12.47 -104.57 75.51
N ASP A 75 -12.21 -105.84 75.21
CA ASP A 75 -11.02 -106.51 75.75
C ASP A 75 -9.74 -105.82 75.27
N SER A 76 -8.66 -105.96 76.03
CA SER A 76 -7.35 -105.35 75.76
C SER A 76 -6.87 -105.53 74.31
N ASN A 77 -7.14 -106.70 73.70
CA ASN A 77 -6.77 -106.98 72.31
C ASN A 77 -7.57 -106.16 71.28
N TYR A 78 -8.87 -105.94 71.51
CA TYR A 78 -9.69 -105.10 70.63
C TYR A 78 -9.31 -103.63 70.82
N TRP A 79 -9.13 -103.19 72.07
CA TRP A 79 -8.72 -101.83 72.39
C TRP A 79 -7.38 -101.43 71.74
N ASN A 80 -6.39 -102.32 71.78
CA ASN A 80 -5.10 -102.07 71.15
C ASN A 80 -5.22 -101.88 69.64
N ILE A 81 -5.97 -102.73 68.95
CA ILE A 81 -6.15 -102.65 67.49
C ILE A 81 -6.96 -101.41 67.11
N PHE A 82 -8.02 -101.10 67.85
CA PHE A 82 -8.76 -99.84 67.71
C PHE A 82 -7.84 -98.62 67.79
N THR A 83 -6.98 -98.58 68.82
CA THR A 83 -6.04 -97.47 69.05
C THR A 83 -5.02 -97.34 67.91
N GLN A 84 -4.53 -98.46 67.38
CA GLN A 84 -3.59 -98.44 66.23
C GLN A 84 -4.24 -97.84 64.98
N PHE A 85 -5.49 -98.20 64.68
CA PHE A 85 -6.23 -97.61 63.55
C PHE A 85 -6.54 -96.14 63.79
N TYR A 86 -6.83 -95.73 65.03
CA TYR A 86 -7.03 -94.32 65.40
C TYR A 86 -5.80 -93.46 65.13
N ILE A 87 -4.64 -93.92 65.61
CA ILE A 87 -3.36 -93.25 65.38
C ILE A 87 -3.05 -93.16 63.87
N LEU A 88 -3.32 -94.24 63.13
CA LEU A 88 -3.11 -94.27 61.68
C LEU A 88 -3.98 -93.24 60.94
N ILE A 89 -5.27 -93.14 61.28
CA ILE A 89 -6.18 -92.14 60.71
C ILE A 89 -5.72 -90.73 61.05
N GLN A 90 -5.29 -90.49 62.29
CA GLN A 90 -4.78 -89.19 62.72
C GLN A 90 -3.54 -88.76 61.91
N HIS A 91 -2.58 -89.66 61.71
CA HIS A 91 -1.40 -89.37 60.88
C HIS A 91 -1.75 -89.15 59.42
N PHE A 92 -2.63 -89.97 58.85
CA PHE A 92 -3.09 -89.79 57.48
C PHE A 92 -3.72 -88.41 57.28
N CYS A 93 -4.56 -87.98 58.22
CA CYS A 93 -5.20 -86.67 58.14
C CYS A 93 -4.23 -85.51 58.29
N GLN A 94 -3.22 -85.60 59.16
CA GLN A 94 -2.17 -84.60 59.26
C GLN A 94 -1.38 -84.44 57.95
N ILE A 95 -1.04 -85.55 57.28
CA ILE A 95 -0.30 -85.52 56.01
C ILE A 95 -1.12 -84.85 54.90
N GLN A 96 -2.43 -85.12 54.83
CA GLN A 96 -3.30 -84.50 53.82
C GLN A 96 -3.43 -82.99 54.02
N ILE A 97 -3.55 -82.54 55.27
CA ILE A 97 -3.61 -81.11 55.61
C ILE A 97 -2.30 -80.41 55.21
N LEU A 98 -1.15 -81.02 55.50
CA LEU A 98 0.15 -80.47 55.11
C LEU A 98 0.31 -80.35 53.59
N ARG A 99 -0.15 -81.34 52.82
CA ARG A 99 -0.13 -81.29 51.34
C ARG A 99 -1.04 -80.20 50.79
N TYR A 100 -2.24 -80.04 51.36
CA TYR A 100 -3.16 -78.98 50.99
C TYR A 100 -2.55 -77.59 51.24
N LEU A 101 -1.95 -77.40 52.42
CA LEU A 101 -1.27 -76.15 52.76
C LEU A 101 -0.09 -75.87 51.82
N GLN A 102 0.73 -76.87 51.51
CA GLN A 102 1.86 -76.72 50.59
C GLN A 102 1.38 -76.31 49.19
N SER A 103 0.34 -76.95 48.66
CA SER A 103 -0.22 -76.61 47.35
C SER A 103 -0.74 -75.17 47.28
N ASN A 104 -1.37 -74.69 48.36
CA ASN A 104 -1.89 -73.31 48.43
C ASN A 104 -0.78 -72.25 48.53
N VAL A 105 0.36 -72.61 49.15
CA VAL A 105 1.52 -71.72 49.23
C VAL A 105 2.20 -71.62 47.86
N GLU A 106 2.39 -72.74 47.18
CA GLU A 106 2.99 -72.78 45.84
C GLU A 106 2.16 -72.00 44.81
N SER A 107 0.83 -72.10 44.86
CA SER A 107 -0.05 -71.33 43.96
C SER A 107 0.05 -69.82 44.22
N LYS A 108 0.09 -69.39 45.48
CA LYS A 108 0.21 -67.96 45.83
C LYS A 108 1.56 -67.37 45.44
N LEU A 109 2.66 -68.12 45.58
CA LEU A 109 3.99 -67.66 45.17
C LEU A 109 4.11 -67.48 43.65
N SER A 110 3.43 -68.32 42.87
CA SER A 110 3.44 -68.19 41.40
C SER A 110 2.79 -66.88 40.93
N LEU A 111 1.70 -66.44 41.58
CA LEU A 111 1.00 -65.19 41.27
C LEU A 111 1.87 -63.96 41.56
N ILE A 112 2.54 -63.93 42.71
CA ILE A 112 3.44 -62.82 43.11
C ILE A 112 4.60 -62.65 42.12
N THR A 113 5.12 -63.76 41.59
CA THR A 113 6.25 -63.73 40.64
C THR A 113 5.86 -63.11 39.30
N ILE A 114 4.63 -63.36 38.84
CA ILE A 114 4.10 -62.78 37.58
C ILE A 114 3.89 -61.27 37.74
N GLU A 115 3.34 -60.82 38.87
CA GLU A 115 3.13 -59.38 39.14
C GLU A 115 4.44 -58.60 39.18
N GLN A 116 5.51 -59.17 39.77
CA GLN A 116 6.83 -58.54 39.79
C GLN A 116 7.46 -58.40 38.38
N GLN A 117 7.27 -59.39 37.51
CA GLN A 117 7.76 -59.32 36.13
C GLN A 117 7.04 -58.23 35.34
N PHE A 118 5.72 -58.12 35.48
CA PHE A 118 4.91 -57.09 34.84
C PHE A 118 5.28 -55.67 35.30
N LEU A 119 5.55 -55.49 36.60
CA LEU A 119 5.97 -54.21 37.15
C LEU A 119 7.35 -53.78 36.59
N ASN A 120 8.30 -54.70 36.50
CA ASN A 120 9.63 -54.43 35.98
C ASN A 120 9.64 -54.09 34.49
N THR A 121 8.77 -54.71 33.68
CA THR A 121 8.63 -54.36 32.26
C THR A 121 8.06 -52.96 32.08
N ASN A 122 7.04 -52.59 32.87
CA ASN A 122 6.43 -51.26 32.81
C ASN A 122 7.41 -50.15 33.24
N LEU A 123 8.21 -50.40 34.29
CA LEU A 123 9.23 -49.44 34.73
C LEU A 123 10.32 -49.22 33.67
N LYS A 124 10.75 -50.27 32.97
CA LYS A 124 11.73 -50.14 31.87
C LYS A 124 11.18 -49.33 30.70
N GLN A 125 9.93 -49.56 30.31
CA GLN A 125 9.27 -48.78 29.25
C GLN A 125 9.14 -47.30 29.63
N GLN A 126 8.73 -47.00 30.87
CA GLN A 126 8.65 -45.63 31.36
C GLN A 126 10.01 -44.93 31.35
N SER A 127 11.07 -45.63 31.79
CA SER A 127 12.43 -45.09 31.74
C SER A 127 12.90 -44.74 30.32
N GLN A 128 12.52 -45.54 29.31
CA GLN A 128 12.84 -45.26 27.91
C GLN A 128 12.13 -44.01 27.42
N ILE A 129 10.83 -43.88 27.70
CA ILE A 129 10.03 -42.69 27.36
C ILE A 129 10.63 -41.43 27.99
N PHE A 130 11.02 -41.48 29.27
CA PHE A 130 11.68 -40.34 29.93
C PHE A 130 13.01 -39.96 29.27
N SER A 131 13.79 -40.94 28.82
CA SER A 131 15.06 -40.67 28.12
C SER A 131 14.85 -39.99 26.76
N GLU A 132 13.80 -40.37 26.02
CA GLU A 132 13.43 -39.73 24.75
C GLU A 132 12.91 -38.31 24.97
N ILE A 133 12.08 -38.09 25.99
CA ILE A 133 11.60 -36.75 26.37
C ILE A 133 12.78 -35.83 26.74
N LEU A 134 13.74 -36.32 27.53
CA LEU A 134 14.93 -35.53 27.88
C LEU A 134 15.80 -35.22 26.63
N GLY A 135 15.92 -36.18 25.71
CA GLY A 135 16.60 -35.98 24.43
C GLY A 135 15.97 -34.88 23.59
N THR A 136 14.65 -34.95 23.40
CA THR A 136 13.89 -33.93 22.64
C THR A 136 13.91 -32.57 23.32
N GLN A 137 13.86 -32.50 24.65
CA GLN A 137 13.94 -31.24 25.40
C GLN A 137 15.29 -30.54 25.18
N LYS A 138 16.40 -31.29 25.15
CA LYS A 138 17.73 -30.75 24.88
C LYS A 138 17.86 -30.23 23.44
N GLU A 139 17.25 -30.93 22.49
CA GLU A 139 17.22 -30.50 21.09
C GLU A 139 16.42 -29.20 20.91
N ILE A 140 15.25 -29.11 21.55
CA ILE A 140 14.42 -27.90 21.56
C ILE A 140 15.19 -26.72 22.17
N GLN A 141 15.91 -26.93 23.28
CA GLN A 141 16.76 -25.89 23.88
C GLN A 141 17.86 -25.40 22.94
N ASN A 142 18.52 -26.31 22.22
CA ASN A 142 19.56 -25.94 21.26
C ASN A 142 18.96 -25.16 20.07
N GLN A 143 17.82 -25.62 19.54
CA GLN A 143 17.11 -24.94 18.44
C GLN A 143 16.62 -23.55 18.85
N THR A 144 16.10 -23.40 20.07
CA THR A 144 15.68 -22.09 20.59
C THR A 144 16.86 -21.13 20.78
N GLN A 145 18.02 -21.62 21.21
CA GLN A 145 19.23 -20.79 21.30
C GLN A 145 19.71 -20.30 19.91
N VAL A 146 19.73 -21.18 18.91
CA VAL A 146 20.09 -20.83 17.53
C VAL A 146 19.10 -19.80 16.96
N PHE A 147 17.80 -20.00 17.21
CA PHE A 147 16.77 -19.05 16.78
C PHE A 147 16.95 -17.67 17.44
N LEU A 148 17.23 -17.61 18.74
CA LEU A 148 17.48 -16.34 19.44
C LEU A 148 18.71 -15.60 18.89
N GLN A 149 19.79 -16.32 18.56
CA GLN A 149 20.97 -15.73 17.92
C GLN A 149 20.66 -15.19 16.51
N TYR A 150 19.84 -15.91 15.74
CA TYR A 150 19.39 -15.45 14.44
C TYR A 150 18.57 -14.16 14.55
N VAL A 151 17.60 -14.10 15.47
CA VAL A 151 16.79 -12.89 15.69
C VAL A 151 17.64 -11.71 16.14
N ALA A 152 18.61 -11.92 17.05
CA ALA A 152 19.51 -10.87 17.51
C ALA A 152 20.39 -10.31 16.38
N SER A 153 20.93 -11.16 15.51
CA SER A 153 21.73 -10.71 14.36
C SER A 153 20.90 -9.94 13.33
N GLN A 154 19.65 -10.35 13.10
CA GLN A 154 18.74 -9.59 12.25
C GLN A 154 18.39 -8.21 12.83
N TYR A 155 18.19 -8.12 14.15
CA TYR A 155 17.94 -6.85 14.81
C TYR A 155 19.14 -5.88 14.70
N LEU A 156 20.37 -6.39 14.82
CA LEU A 156 21.59 -5.59 14.61
C LEU A 156 21.71 -5.10 13.16
N ASN A 157 21.43 -5.96 12.18
CA ASN A 157 21.43 -5.58 10.76
C ASN A 157 20.38 -4.50 10.47
N PHE A 158 19.19 -4.62 11.06
CA PHE A 158 18.11 -3.64 10.92
C PHE A 158 18.48 -2.28 11.53
N ASN A 159 19.09 -2.26 12.72
CA ASN A 159 19.55 -1.02 13.33
C ASN A 159 20.68 -0.36 12.52
N ASN A 160 21.63 -1.13 12.02
CA ASN A 160 22.70 -0.61 11.15
C ASN A 160 22.11 -0.03 9.84
N GLN A 161 21.07 -0.66 9.27
CA GLN A 161 20.35 -0.11 8.12
C GLN A 161 19.66 1.23 8.47
N ARG A 162 19.03 1.31 9.64
CA ARG A 162 18.37 2.54 10.10
C ARG A 162 19.35 3.68 10.33
N GLU A 163 20.52 3.42 10.94
CA GLU A 163 21.57 4.43 11.11
C GLU A 163 22.11 4.93 9.76
N ASN A 164 22.29 4.03 8.79
CA ASN A 164 22.67 4.41 7.43
C ASN A 164 21.58 5.24 6.73
N GLU A 165 20.30 4.93 6.95
CA GLU A 165 19.18 5.72 6.43
C GLU A 165 19.09 7.10 7.08
N GLU A 166 19.28 7.21 8.39
CA GLU A 166 19.33 8.49 9.11
C GLU A 166 20.51 9.36 8.65
N GLN A 167 21.67 8.74 8.39
CA GLN A 167 22.83 9.44 7.82
C GLN A 167 22.58 9.89 6.37
N ASN A 168 21.98 9.03 5.55
CA ASN A 168 21.60 9.38 4.19
C ASN A 168 20.54 10.49 4.15
N GLN A 169 19.59 10.52 5.10
CA GLN A 169 18.63 11.61 5.24
C GLN A 169 19.31 12.94 5.60
N LYS A 170 20.28 12.94 6.54
CA LYS A 170 21.04 14.15 6.88
C LYS A 170 21.82 14.71 5.69
N VAL A 171 22.51 13.84 4.96
CA VAL A 171 23.22 14.20 3.72
C VAL A 171 22.24 14.75 2.68
N MET A 172 21.06 14.15 2.52
CA MET A 172 20.07 14.62 1.56
C MET A 172 19.45 15.97 1.95
N ILE A 173 19.23 16.23 3.24
CA ILE A 173 18.80 17.54 3.75
C ILE A 173 19.90 18.60 3.52
N GLU A 174 21.17 18.28 3.74
CA GLU A 174 22.29 19.17 3.42
C GLU A 174 22.34 19.50 1.92
N TYR A 175 22.17 18.50 1.04
CA TYR A 175 22.08 18.71 -0.41
C TYR A 175 20.88 19.59 -0.80
N ILE A 176 19.70 19.38 -0.21
CA ILE A 176 18.52 20.22 -0.45
C ILE A 176 18.78 21.66 -0.02
N ASN A 177 19.42 21.87 1.13
CA ASN A 177 19.76 23.20 1.62
C ASN A 177 20.78 23.90 0.72
N GLU A 178 21.78 23.16 0.20
CA GLU A 178 22.75 23.69 -0.75
C GLU A 178 22.09 24.09 -2.07
N ILE A 179 21.22 23.24 -2.63
CA ILE A 179 20.46 23.54 -3.85
C ILE A 179 19.57 24.77 -3.64
N ASN A 180 18.84 24.85 -2.53
CA ASN A 180 18.00 26.01 -2.22
C ASN A 180 18.82 27.30 -2.13
N SER A 181 20.03 27.22 -1.55
CA SER A 181 20.93 28.38 -1.48
C SER A 181 21.43 28.81 -2.86
N GLN A 182 21.69 27.86 -3.78
CA GLN A 182 22.08 28.15 -5.16
C GLN A 182 20.93 28.75 -5.96
N VAL A 183 19.71 28.21 -5.82
CA VAL A 183 18.50 28.74 -6.47
C VAL A 183 18.23 30.17 -6.01
N LEU A 184 18.38 30.48 -4.72
CA LEU A 184 18.24 31.84 -4.20
C LEU A 184 19.29 32.79 -4.79
N LYS A 185 20.55 32.35 -4.93
CA LYS A 185 21.60 33.15 -5.58
C LYS A 185 21.24 33.46 -7.03
N TYR A 186 20.84 32.45 -7.81
CA TYR A 186 20.43 32.65 -9.20
C TYR A 186 19.20 33.55 -9.31
N HIS A 187 18.22 33.43 -8.41
CA HIS A 187 17.05 34.29 -8.41
C HIS A 187 17.43 35.76 -8.20
N ASN A 188 18.31 36.04 -7.23
CA ASN A 188 18.80 37.40 -6.96
C ASN A 188 19.63 37.96 -8.13
N GLU A 189 20.47 37.14 -8.77
CA GLU A 189 21.24 37.55 -9.97
C GLU A 189 20.33 37.86 -11.16
N ILE A 190 19.28 37.06 -11.36
CA ILE A 190 18.27 37.29 -12.40
C ILE A 190 17.50 38.57 -12.11
N GLU A 191 17.06 38.79 -10.87
CA GLU A 191 16.35 40.02 -10.48
C GLU A 191 17.22 41.25 -10.70
N HIS A 192 18.50 41.21 -10.32
CA HIS A 192 19.46 42.28 -10.57
C HIS A 192 19.60 42.55 -12.08
N SER A 193 19.74 41.49 -12.89
CA SER A 193 19.84 41.60 -14.35
C SER A 193 18.57 42.22 -14.97
N PHE A 194 17.38 41.89 -14.45
CA PHE A 194 16.13 42.50 -14.88
C PHE A 194 16.01 43.97 -14.49
N GLN A 195 16.49 44.35 -13.30
CA GLN A 195 16.53 45.75 -12.86
C GLN A 195 17.44 46.59 -13.77
N GLU A 196 18.62 46.06 -14.11
CA GLU A 196 19.53 46.69 -15.08
C GLU A 196 18.88 46.83 -16.46
N LEU A 197 18.28 45.76 -16.99
CA LEU A 197 17.56 45.80 -18.27
C LEU A 197 16.39 46.79 -18.27
N SER A 198 15.64 46.86 -17.18
CA SER A 198 14.54 47.82 -17.02
C SER A 198 15.05 49.26 -17.06
N SER A 199 16.19 49.54 -16.42
CA SER A 199 16.81 50.87 -16.45
C SER A 199 17.25 51.26 -17.86
N ILE A 200 17.86 50.33 -18.61
CA ILE A 200 18.26 50.52 -20.01
C ILE A 200 17.04 50.76 -20.89
N TYR A 201 15.96 49.99 -20.70
CA TYR A 201 14.71 50.15 -21.44
C TYR A 201 14.05 51.51 -21.19
N GLN A 202 14.04 52.00 -19.95
CA GLN A 202 13.49 53.33 -19.62
C GLN A 202 14.29 54.45 -20.29
N ILE A 203 15.62 54.34 -20.31
CA ILE A 203 16.50 55.28 -21.01
C ILE A 203 16.22 55.24 -22.53
N ALA A 204 16.16 54.05 -23.12
CA ALA A 204 15.87 53.88 -24.54
C ALA A 204 14.50 54.46 -24.92
N LYS A 205 13.48 54.21 -24.10
CA LYS A 205 12.14 54.76 -24.28
C LYS A 205 12.14 56.28 -24.24
N TYR A 206 12.84 56.89 -23.28
CA TYR A 206 12.98 58.35 -23.21
C TYR A 206 13.58 58.93 -24.50
N TYR A 207 14.62 58.31 -25.07
CA TYR A 207 15.20 58.75 -26.33
C TYR A 207 14.26 58.55 -27.53
N ILE A 208 13.54 57.43 -27.59
CA ILE A 208 12.56 57.16 -28.66
C ILE A 208 11.43 58.19 -28.61
N ASP A 209 10.88 58.47 -27.42
CA ASP A 209 9.82 59.46 -27.23
C ASP A 209 10.32 60.87 -27.58
N LEU A 210 11.55 61.21 -27.21
CA LEU A 210 12.16 62.50 -27.56
C LEU A 210 12.35 62.66 -29.07
N ILE A 211 12.85 61.63 -29.76
CA ILE A 211 13.00 61.63 -31.23
C ILE A 211 11.64 61.74 -31.91
N TYR A 212 10.63 60.99 -31.44
CA TYR A 212 9.28 61.02 -32.01
C TYR A 212 8.64 62.40 -31.85
N VAL A 213 8.66 62.96 -30.65
CA VAL A 213 8.08 64.29 -30.36
C VAL A 213 8.80 65.39 -31.15
N GLN A 214 10.13 65.34 -31.24
CA GLN A 214 10.88 66.32 -32.03
C GLN A 214 10.65 66.15 -33.53
N GLY A 215 10.56 64.92 -34.03
CA GLY A 215 10.28 64.62 -35.44
C GLY A 215 8.91 65.14 -35.89
N VAL A 216 7.88 64.95 -35.06
CA VAL A 216 6.53 65.48 -35.32
C VAL A 216 6.55 67.02 -35.38
N LYS A 217 7.26 67.68 -34.44
CA LYS A 217 7.41 69.15 -34.43
C LYS A 217 8.14 69.67 -35.67
N MET A 218 9.19 68.98 -36.14
CA MET A 218 9.91 69.38 -37.34
C MET A 218 9.03 69.28 -38.59
N ASN A 219 8.23 68.21 -38.71
CA ASN A 219 7.27 68.07 -39.82
C ASN A 219 6.22 69.20 -39.82
N GLN A 220 5.73 69.62 -38.65
CA GLN A 220 4.83 70.77 -38.52
C GLN A 220 5.49 72.06 -39.03
N ILE A 221 6.74 72.34 -38.64
CA ILE A 221 7.48 73.52 -39.09
C ILE A 221 7.61 73.52 -40.62
N PHE A 222 8.00 72.40 -41.23
CA PHE A 222 8.13 72.32 -42.70
C PHE A 222 6.80 72.54 -43.43
N PHE A 223 5.69 72.03 -42.89
CA PHE A 223 4.35 72.25 -43.46
C PHE A 223 4.00 73.75 -43.50
N TYR A 224 4.15 74.46 -42.38
CA TYR A 224 3.84 75.89 -42.32
C TYR A 224 4.79 76.77 -43.14
N ILE A 225 6.08 76.39 -43.24
CA ILE A 225 7.02 77.07 -44.16
C ILE A 225 6.57 76.90 -45.61
N GLY A 226 6.22 75.67 -46.01
CA GLY A 226 5.71 75.39 -47.35
C GLY A 226 4.42 76.15 -47.66
N ASP A 227 3.53 76.24 -46.68
CA ASP A 227 2.26 76.95 -46.79
C ASP A 227 2.45 78.47 -46.89
N LEU A 228 3.37 79.05 -46.11
CA LEU A 228 3.76 80.46 -46.25
C LEU A 228 4.37 80.75 -47.62
N LEU A 229 5.20 79.85 -48.16
CA LEU A 229 5.76 79.98 -49.50
C LEU A 229 4.66 79.91 -50.57
N LEU A 230 3.72 78.98 -50.45
CA LEU A 230 2.57 78.88 -51.36
C LEU A 230 1.69 80.13 -51.28
N MET A 231 1.36 80.60 -50.08
CA MET A 231 0.61 81.84 -49.89
C MET A 231 1.34 83.01 -50.52
N TRP A 232 2.65 83.14 -50.30
CA TRP A 232 3.45 84.21 -50.88
C TRP A 232 3.43 84.16 -52.41
N LEU A 233 3.53 82.96 -52.99
CA LEU A 233 3.48 82.74 -54.43
C LEU A 233 2.11 83.12 -55.01
N PHE A 234 1.01 82.66 -54.42
CA PHE A 234 -0.36 82.98 -54.87
C PHE A 234 -0.71 84.45 -54.68
N THR A 235 -0.26 85.05 -53.57
CA THR A 235 -0.55 86.44 -53.26
C THR A 235 0.42 87.42 -53.90
N SER A 236 1.47 86.96 -54.59
CA SER A 236 2.48 87.79 -55.27
C SER A 236 1.85 88.76 -56.30
N ASN A 237 0.70 88.38 -56.85
CA ASN A 237 -0.07 89.25 -57.73
C ASN A 237 -0.63 90.46 -56.96
N LYS A 238 -0.54 91.67 -57.54
CA LYS A 238 -0.97 92.94 -56.91
C LYS A 238 -2.44 92.94 -56.46
N GLN A 239 -3.24 92.04 -57.02
CA GLN A 239 -4.68 91.91 -56.80
C GLN A 239 -5.05 91.26 -55.47
N PHE A 240 -4.15 90.48 -54.86
CA PHE A 240 -4.42 89.75 -53.62
C PHE A 240 -3.67 90.34 -52.41
N ILE A 241 -3.18 91.57 -52.51
CA ILE A 241 -2.39 92.22 -51.44
C ILE A 241 -3.20 92.31 -50.14
N ASP A 242 -4.47 92.70 -50.22
CA ASP A 242 -5.32 92.87 -49.03
C ASP A 242 -5.68 91.54 -48.37
N GLN A 243 -5.64 90.42 -49.12
CA GLN A 243 -5.89 89.08 -48.58
C GLN A 243 -4.68 88.47 -47.88
N ARG A 244 -3.47 89.02 -48.08
CA ARG A 244 -2.23 88.51 -47.44
C ARG A 244 -2.32 88.55 -45.93
N PHE A 245 -2.82 89.66 -45.39
CA PHE A 245 -2.91 89.84 -43.93
C PHE A 245 -3.92 88.85 -43.32
N ASN A 246 -5.08 88.67 -43.95
CA ASN A 246 -6.10 87.73 -43.47
C ASN A 246 -5.62 86.27 -43.54
N ASN A 247 -4.94 85.88 -44.62
CA ASN A 247 -4.36 84.54 -44.73
C ASN A 247 -3.24 84.32 -43.70
N PHE A 248 -2.40 85.33 -43.46
CA PHE A 248 -1.35 85.26 -42.43
C PHE A 248 -1.95 85.11 -41.02
N LEU A 249 -3.00 85.86 -40.72
CA LEU A 249 -3.71 85.78 -39.44
C LEU A 249 -4.41 84.41 -39.26
N LEU A 250 -4.98 83.85 -40.34
CA LEU A 250 -5.54 82.51 -40.35
C LEU A 250 -4.46 81.44 -40.04
N ILE A 251 -3.27 81.54 -40.66
CA ILE A 251 -2.14 80.66 -40.36
C ILE A 251 -1.74 80.76 -38.89
N LEU A 252 -1.61 81.98 -38.35
CA LEU A 252 -1.24 82.19 -36.94
C LEU A 252 -2.25 81.57 -35.97
N ILE A 253 -3.54 81.74 -36.23
CA ILE A 253 -4.60 81.14 -35.41
C ILE A 253 -4.54 79.61 -35.49
N CYS A 254 -4.39 79.05 -36.69
CA CYS A 254 -4.31 77.60 -36.86
C CYS A 254 -3.06 77.01 -36.20
N PHE A 255 -1.92 77.70 -36.27
CA PHE A 255 -0.69 77.31 -35.58
C PHE A 255 -0.87 77.31 -34.05
N ALA A 256 -1.54 78.33 -33.50
CA ALA A 256 -1.84 78.41 -32.07
C ALA A 256 -2.81 77.30 -31.61
N LEU A 257 -3.85 77.02 -32.41
CA LEU A 257 -4.81 75.95 -32.13
C LEU A 257 -4.17 74.56 -32.23
N GLU A 258 -3.27 74.34 -33.19
CA GLU A 258 -2.57 73.06 -33.35
C GLU A 258 -1.64 72.76 -32.17
N ASN A 259 -0.94 73.76 -31.64
CA ASN A 259 -0.12 73.62 -30.44
C ASN A 259 -0.94 73.36 -29.16
N TYR A 260 -2.22 73.76 -29.14
CA TYR A 260 -3.10 73.58 -27.98
C TYR A 260 -3.86 72.24 -28.00
N PHE A 261 -4.35 71.82 -29.17
CA PHE A 261 -5.25 70.65 -29.28
C PHE A 261 -4.54 69.34 -29.69
N GLU A 262 -3.22 69.36 -29.96
CA GLU A 262 -2.42 68.21 -30.46
C GLU A 262 -2.96 67.51 -31.72
N SER A 263 -4.08 67.99 -32.29
CA SER A 263 -4.79 67.38 -33.42
C SER A 263 -4.36 67.99 -34.75
N SER A 264 -3.18 67.55 -35.21
CA SER A 264 -2.49 68.16 -36.36
C SER A 264 -3.22 68.02 -37.70
N ASN A 265 -3.89 66.91 -37.98
CA ASN A 265 -4.36 66.63 -39.34
C ASN A 265 -5.65 67.36 -39.72
N TYR A 266 -6.59 67.52 -38.79
CA TYR A 266 -7.86 68.22 -39.06
C TYR A 266 -7.66 69.72 -39.23
N ILE A 267 -6.80 70.31 -38.40
CA ILE A 267 -6.48 71.75 -38.45
C ILE A 267 -5.76 72.10 -39.75
N LYS A 268 -4.80 71.28 -40.20
CA LYS A 268 -4.12 71.46 -41.50
C LYS A 268 -5.09 71.36 -42.68
N SER A 269 -5.97 70.37 -42.67
CA SER A 269 -6.98 70.21 -43.73
C SER A 269 -7.95 71.38 -43.77
N PHE A 270 -8.40 71.86 -42.61
CA PHE A 270 -9.24 73.05 -42.48
C PHE A 270 -8.55 74.30 -43.02
N LEU A 271 -7.26 74.48 -42.70
CA LEU A 271 -6.47 75.62 -43.16
C LEU A 271 -6.35 75.65 -44.70
N VAL A 272 -6.00 74.53 -45.33
CA VAL A 272 -5.89 74.44 -46.80
C VAL A 272 -7.24 74.74 -47.47
N VAL A 273 -8.33 74.17 -46.95
CA VAL A 273 -9.68 74.41 -47.50
C VAL A 273 -10.08 75.87 -47.37
N ASN A 274 -9.83 76.52 -46.23
CA ASN A 274 -10.17 77.93 -46.04
C ASN A 274 -9.32 78.86 -46.91
N GLN A 275 -8.03 78.57 -47.07
CA GLN A 275 -7.18 79.33 -47.99
C GLN A 275 -7.66 79.22 -49.44
N LEU A 276 -8.02 78.02 -49.90
CA LEU A 276 -8.60 77.83 -51.23
C LEU A 276 -9.92 78.59 -51.39
N LEU A 277 -10.79 78.56 -50.39
CA LEU A 277 -12.05 79.32 -50.40
C LEU A 277 -11.81 80.84 -50.43
N LEU A 278 -10.83 81.36 -49.69
CA LEU A 278 -10.47 82.77 -49.69
C LEU A 278 -9.91 83.21 -51.05
N ILE A 279 -9.07 82.38 -51.67
CA ILE A 279 -8.57 82.61 -53.03
C ILE A 279 -9.73 82.59 -54.03
N LEU A 280 -10.62 81.58 -53.97
CA LEU A 280 -11.80 81.49 -54.83
C LEU A 280 -12.76 82.68 -54.65
N TYR A 281 -12.99 83.11 -53.41
CA TYR A 281 -13.78 84.30 -53.10
C TYR A 281 -13.13 85.56 -53.71
N GLY A 282 -11.81 85.69 -53.59
CA GLY A 282 -11.05 86.76 -54.24
C GLY A 282 -11.19 86.75 -55.76
N PHE A 283 -11.20 85.57 -56.38
CA PHE A 283 -11.45 85.41 -57.82
C PHE A 283 -12.88 85.79 -58.23
N ILE A 284 -13.89 85.37 -57.46
CA ILE A 284 -15.31 85.63 -57.78
C ILE A 284 -15.65 87.11 -57.66
N PHE A 285 -15.13 87.80 -56.64
CA PHE A 285 -15.42 89.22 -56.41
C PHE A 285 -14.54 90.17 -57.25
N TYR A 286 -13.76 89.64 -58.18
CA TYR A 286 -12.88 90.42 -59.05
C TYR A 286 -13.69 91.17 -60.13
N LYS A 287 -14.26 92.32 -59.76
CA LYS A 287 -15.03 93.24 -60.62
C LYS A 287 -14.23 93.81 -61.80
N ASP A 288 -12.92 93.87 -61.69
CA ASP A 288 -12.06 94.45 -62.74
C ASP A 288 -11.92 93.55 -63.98
N TYR A 289 -12.26 92.24 -63.92
CA TYR A 289 -12.25 91.39 -65.12
C TYR A 289 -13.29 91.87 -66.13
N GLU A 290 -14.48 92.21 -65.65
CA GLU A 290 -15.54 92.76 -66.51
C GLU A 290 -15.11 94.11 -67.07
N GLN A 291 -14.44 94.96 -66.28
CA GLN A 291 -14.01 96.28 -66.72
C GLN A 291 -12.81 96.25 -67.69
N LEU A 292 -11.84 95.35 -67.50
CA LEU A 292 -10.72 95.13 -68.43
C LEU A 292 -11.18 94.47 -69.74
N THR A 293 -12.11 93.52 -69.66
CA THR A 293 -12.69 92.87 -70.84
C THR A 293 -13.56 93.87 -71.60
N TYR A 294 -14.36 94.67 -70.91
CA TYR A 294 -15.13 95.78 -71.48
C TYR A 294 -14.23 96.83 -72.13
N ASN A 295 -13.17 97.28 -71.45
CA ASN A 295 -12.25 98.28 -72.00
C ASN A 295 -11.46 97.75 -73.20
N LYS A 296 -11.05 96.47 -73.19
CA LYS A 296 -10.43 95.82 -74.36
C LYS A 296 -11.42 95.70 -75.51
N LEU A 297 -12.64 95.21 -75.27
CA LEU A 297 -13.71 95.15 -76.28
C LEU A 297 -14.02 96.54 -76.86
N MET A 298 -14.11 97.56 -76.01
CA MET A 298 -14.37 98.94 -76.43
C MET A 298 -13.18 99.53 -77.21
N SER A 299 -11.93 99.17 -76.85
CA SER A 299 -10.74 99.57 -77.61
C SER A 299 -10.66 98.89 -78.98
N ILE A 300 -11.07 97.62 -79.07
CA ILE A 300 -11.17 96.87 -80.32
C ILE A 300 -12.27 97.46 -81.19
N GLN A 301 -13.45 97.75 -80.62
CA GLN A 301 -14.56 98.39 -81.32
C GLN A 301 -14.18 99.80 -81.83
N LYS A 302 -13.48 100.61 -81.03
CA LYS A 302 -12.94 101.90 -81.48
C LYS A 302 -11.95 101.74 -82.63
N ARG A 303 -11.05 100.74 -82.58
CA ARG A 303 -10.10 100.48 -83.67
C ARG A 303 -10.80 100.03 -84.94
N ILE A 304 -11.81 99.16 -84.86
CA ILE A 304 -12.63 98.73 -86.00
C ILE A 304 -13.33 99.94 -86.62
N ASN A 305 -14.02 100.77 -85.82
CA ASN A 305 -14.69 101.97 -86.31
C ASN A 305 -13.73 102.98 -86.95
N TYR A 306 -12.49 103.10 -86.47
CA TYR A 306 -11.48 103.96 -87.06
C TYR A 306 -10.90 103.41 -88.37
N PHE A 307 -10.82 102.08 -88.50
CA PHE A 307 -10.25 101.42 -89.67
C PHE A 307 -11.21 101.42 -90.87
N ASP A 308 -12.53 101.41 -90.62
CA ASP A 308 -13.51 101.02 -91.65
C ASP A 308 -14.07 102.17 -92.52
N LEU A 309 -13.72 103.44 -92.27
CA LEU A 309 -14.28 104.56 -93.05
C LEU A 309 -13.27 105.54 -93.65
N SER A 310 -12.14 105.76 -93.00
CA SER A 310 -11.14 106.74 -93.48
C SER A 310 -10.17 106.11 -94.47
N ASN A 311 -9.61 104.95 -94.15
CA ASN A 311 -8.65 104.24 -94.99
C ASN A 311 -9.29 103.66 -96.25
N PHE A 312 -10.54 103.18 -96.17
CA PHE A 312 -11.26 102.69 -97.35
C PHE A 312 -11.61 103.84 -98.32
N LYS A 313 -12.11 104.97 -97.81
CA LYS A 313 -12.35 106.17 -98.65
C LYS A 313 -11.07 106.71 -99.27
N GLN A 314 -9.96 106.76 -98.54
CA GLN A 314 -8.69 107.26 -99.08
C GLN A 314 -8.11 106.32 -100.14
N ARG A 315 -8.13 105.00 -99.92
CA ARG A 315 -7.67 104.01 -100.92
C ARG A 315 -8.57 104.00 -102.15
N ALA A 316 -9.89 104.04 -101.99
CA ALA A 316 -10.82 104.15 -103.12
C ALA A 316 -10.58 105.44 -103.91
N LYS A 317 -10.34 106.56 -103.24
CA LYS A 317 -10.00 107.84 -103.88
C LYS A 317 -8.65 107.80 -104.61
N GLN A 318 -7.63 107.18 -104.02
CA GLN A 318 -6.31 107.01 -104.66
C GLN A 318 -6.39 106.09 -105.89
N ILE A 319 -7.11 104.97 -105.79
CA ILE A 319 -7.33 104.07 -106.93
C ILE A 319 -8.08 104.81 -108.04
N LEU A 320 -9.16 105.52 -107.71
CA LEU A 320 -9.89 106.36 -108.68
C LEU A 320 -8.98 107.41 -109.33
N MET A 321 -8.15 108.14 -108.57
CA MET A 321 -7.24 109.13 -109.12
C MET A 321 -6.14 108.52 -110.00
N ASN A 322 -5.59 107.37 -109.62
CA ASN A 322 -4.58 106.67 -110.43
C ASN A 322 -5.17 106.09 -111.73
N THR A 323 -6.44 105.68 -111.71
CA THR A 323 -7.12 105.18 -112.92
C THR A 323 -7.41 106.33 -113.88
N VAL A 324 -7.80 107.50 -113.35
CA VAL A 324 -8.05 108.71 -114.15
C VAL A 324 -6.75 109.32 -114.70
N SER A 325 -5.64 109.29 -113.97
CA SER A 325 -4.34 109.77 -114.47
C SER A 325 -3.74 108.86 -115.52
N LYS A 326 -3.94 107.53 -115.41
CA LYS A 326 -3.46 106.57 -116.40
C LYS A 326 -4.21 106.70 -117.75
N ASN A 327 -5.52 106.95 -117.73
CA ASN A 327 -6.32 107.17 -118.94
C ASN A 327 -6.17 108.57 -119.57
N ARG A 328 -5.37 109.49 -118.99
CA ARG A 328 -5.09 110.81 -119.58
C ARG A 328 -3.76 110.88 -120.34
N ASN A 329 -2.93 109.85 -120.22
CA ASN A 329 -1.61 109.75 -120.86
C ASN A 329 -1.54 108.62 -121.90
N GLU A 330 -2.68 107.97 -122.18
CA GLU A 330 -2.98 107.20 -123.40
C GLU A 330 -3.91 108.06 -124.26
#